data_AF-A0A6C0JG93-F1
#
_entry.id   AF-A0A6C0JG93-F1
#
_cell.length_a   1.000
_cell.length_b   1.000
_cell.length_c   1.000
_cell.angle_alpha   90.00
_cell.angle_beta   90.00
_cell.angle_gamma   90.00
#
_symmetry.space_group_name_H-M   'P 1'
#
loop_
_entity.id
_entity.type
_entity.pdbx_description
1 polymer ?
#
loop_
_entity_poly.entity_id
_entity_poly.type
_entity_poly.pdbx_seq_one_letter_code
_entity_poly.pdbx_strand_id
1 'polypeptide(L)'
;MSCFLFADDQESTRKVNIDELYDKAQQRDLKQLAIFNKILNRVHKRITVTAKNKQTDKHVWFVVPEYIFGEPIYDQGDCIAHLVVKLEENGFHVRYVHPNTLFVSWNNWVPSYVRNEIKKKTGIVLDEKGNIIKKDEDGENPDDPNSKLFNDKQNNLQKTGKQYTPINQYKPTGNLVYNPEMFEKIEKKIN
;
A
#
# COMPACT_ATOMS: atom_id res chain seq x y z
N MET A 1 -59.02 -20.63 21.99
CA MET A 1 -58.69 -20.92 20.57
C MET A 1 -58.14 -19.64 19.97
N SER A 2 -56.88 -19.61 19.55
CA SER A 2 -56.30 -18.46 18.85
C SER A 2 -56.68 -18.56 17.37
N CYS A 3 -57.42 -17.58 16.86
CA CYS A 3 -57.72 -17.49 15.44
C CYS A 3 -56.43 -17.11 14.68
N PHE A 4 -56.03 -17.96 13.74
CA PHE A 4 -54.76 -17.82 13.00
C PHE A 4 -54.92 -17.11 11.65
N LEU A 5 -56.13 -17.10 11.11
CA LEU A 5 -56.48 -16.41 9.86
C LEU A 5 -57.28 -15.16 10.22
N PHE A 6 -56.84 -14.01 9.73
CA PHE A 6 -57.54 -12.75 9.89
C PHE A 6 -58.50 -12.54 8.71
N ALA A 7 -59.59 -11.79 8.94
CA ALA A 7 -60.59 -11.52 7.89
C ALA A 7 -60.02 -10.74 6.69
N ASP A 8 -58.89 -10.06 6.88
CA ASP A 8 -58.23 -9.24 5.86
C ASP A 8 -57.15 -10.00 5.06
N ASP A 9 -56.88 -11.27 5.39
CA ASP A 9 -55.85 -12.06 4.73
C ASP A 9 -56.25 -12.34 3.26
N GLN A 10 -55.43 -11.88 2.33
CA GLN A 10 -55.63 -12.09 0.89
C GLN A 10 -54.88 -13.35 0.43
N GLU A 11 -55.52 -14.18 -0.38
CA GLU A 11 -54.88 -15.35 -0.98
C GLU A 11 -53.84 -14.92 -2.03
N SER A 12 -52.57 -15.25 -1.79
CA SER A 12 -51.45 -14.88 -2.67
C SER A 12 -50.61 -16.10 -3.04
N THR A 13 -50.47 -16.38 -4.33
CA THR A 13 -49.55 -17.38 -4.90
C THR A 13 -48.20 -16.77 -5.32
N ARG A 14 -47.96 -15.49 -5.02
CA ARG A 14 -46.74 -14.76 -5.42
C ARG A 14 -45.53 -15.28 -4.66
N LYS A 15 -44.43 -15.51 -5.38
CA LYS A 15 -43.12 -15.80 -4.80
C LYS A 15 -42.43 -14.49 -4.41
N VAL A 16 -42.03 -14.35 -3.15
CA VAL A 16 -41.29 -13.19 -2.66
C VAL A 16 -39.83 -13.27 -3.10
N ASN A 17 -39.26 -12.16 -3.57
CA ASN A 17 -37.84 -12.07 -3.82
C ASN A 17 -37.10 -11.95 -2.48
N ILE A 18 -36.17 -12.85 -2.22
CA ILE A 18 -35.41 -12.91 -0.96
C ILE A 18 -34.51 -11.67 -0.83
N ASP A 19 -34.00 -11.13 -1.94
CA ASP A 19 -33.10 -9.97 -1.91
C ASP A 19 -33.80 -8.69 -1.44
N GLU A 20 -35.06 -8.48 -1.85
CA GLU A 20 -35.88 -7.32 -1.43
C GLU A 20 -36.08 -7.26 0.09
N LEU A 21 -35.95 -8.40 0.78
CA LEU A 21 -36.03 -8.46 2.24
C LEU A 21 -34.84 -7.77 2.91
N TYR A 22 -33.69 -7.66 2.24
CA TYR A 22 -32.47 -7.05 2.75
C TYR A 22 -32.31 -5.57 2.40
N ASP A 23 -33.10 -5.02 1.48
CA ASP A 23 -33.01 -3.62 1.05
C ASP A 23 -33.08 -2.64 2.22
N LYS A 24 -33.98 -2.90 3.18
CA LYS A 24 -34.12 -2.05 4.38
C LYS A 24 -32.91 -2.14 5.31
N ALA A 25 -32.22 -3.29 5.36
CA ALA A 25 -30.99 -3.44 6.15
C ALA A 25 -29.86 -2.68 5.47
N GLN A 26 -29.65 -2.91 4.18
CA GLN A 26 -28.65 -2.21 3.38
C GLN A 26 -28.82 -0.68 3.45
N GLN A 27 -30.06 -0.17 3.34
CA GLN A 27 -30.33 1.26 3.48
C GLN A 27 -29.95 1.83 4.86
N ARG A 28 -30.07 1.04 5.94
CA ARG A 28 -29.63 1.46 7.28
C ARG A 28 -28.12 1.52 7.36
N ASP A 29 -27.43 0.50 6.86
CA ASP A 29 -25.96 0.43 6.88
C ASP A 29 -25.34 1.58 6.05
N LEU A 30 -25.91 1.86 4.88
CA LEU A 30 -25.50 3.00 4.05
C LEU A 30 -25.68 4.34 4.76
N LYS A 31 -26.78 4.52 5.52
CA LYS A 31 -27.01 5.73 6.32
C LYS A 31 -25.98 5.83 7.45
N GLN A 32 -25.71 4.74 8.15
CA GLN A 32 -24.69 4.69 9.22
C GLN A 32 -23.31 5.11 8.68
N LEU A 33 -22.88 4.52 7.57
CA LEU A 33 -21.63 4.90 6.90
C LEU A 33 -21.61 6.37 6.48
N ALA A 34 -22.72 6.90 5.97
CA ALA A 34 -22.82 8.31 5.61
C ALA A 34 -22.64 9.23 6.85
N ILE A 35 -23.19 8.86 7.99
CA ILE A 35 -23.02 9.60 9.26
C ILE A 35 -21.56 9.55 9.70
N PHE A 36 -20.93 8.37 9.67
CA PHE A 36 -19.53 8.20 10.06
C PHE A 36 -18.60 9.04 9.18
N ASN A 37 -18.83 9.05 7.86
CA ASN A 37 -18.09 9.88 6.92
C ASN A 37 -18.27 11.39 7.17
N LYS A 38 -19.46 11.83 7.60
CA LYS A 38 -19.68 13.23 8.01
C LYS A 38 -18.84 13.60 9.24
N ILE A 39 -18.75 12.70 10.23
CA ILE A 39 -17.93 12.93 11.44
C ILE A 39 -16.45 12.90 11.10
N LEU A 40 -16.00 11.95 10.27
CA LEU A 40 -14.63 11.87 9.76
C LEU A 40 -14.22 13.19 9.08
N ASN A 41 -15.09 13.75 8.24
CA ASN A 41 -14.86 15.05 7.61
C ASN A 41 -14.73 16.20 8.63
N ARG A 42 -15.43 16.14 9.78
CA ARG A 42 -15.26 17.12 10.86
C ARG A 42 -13.88 17.00 11.53
N VAL A 43 -13.40 15.77 11.73
CA VAL A 43 -12.04 15.51 12.25
C VAL A 43 -10.99 16.09 11.29
N HIS A 44 -11.08 15.78 9.99
CA HIS A 44 -10.15 16.30 8.99
C HIS A 44 -10.14 17.84 8.90
N LYS A 45 -11.32 18.46 8.98
CA LYS A 45 -11.42 19.93 9.04
C LYS A 45 -10.74 20.49 10.29
N ARG A 46 -10.97 19.88 11.45
CA ARG A 46 -10.30 20.28 12.71
C ARG A 46 -8.78 20.16 12.59
N ILE A 47 -8.27 19.06 12.05
CA ILE A 47 -6.83 18.85 11.79
C ILE A 47 -6.28 19.97 10.90
N THR A 48 -6.95 20.24 9.78
CA THR A 48 -6.52 21.26 8.80
C THR A 48 -6.51 22.66 9.39
N VAL A 49 -7.54 23.02 10.16
CA VAL A 49 -7.62 24.32 10.83
C VAL A 49 -6.51 24.46 11.89
N THR A 50 -6.29 23.43 12.70
CA THR A 50 -5.21 23.44 13.71
C THR A 50 -3.84 23.58 13.07
N ALA A 51 -3.55 22.80 12.02
CA ALA A 51 -2.28 22.85 11.30
C ALA A 51 -2.00 24.23 10.67
N LYS A 52 -3.05 24.94 10.22
CA LYS A 52 -2.92 26.30 9.67
C LYS A 52 -2.71 27.35 10.76
N ASN A 53 -3.44 27.25 11.86
CA ASN A 53 -3.44 28.27 12.91
C ASN A 53 -2.23 28.16 13.85
N LYS A 54 -1.75 26.94 14.11
CA LYS A 54 -0.68 26.67 15.06
C LYS A 54 0.39 25.77 14.43
N GLN A 55 1.50 26.35 13.99
CA GLN A 55 2.59 25.59 13.37
C GLN A 55 3.31 24.66 14.35
N THR A 56 3.28 24.96 15.64
CA THR A 56 3.93 24.16 16.70
C THR A 56 3.14 22.91 17.04
N ASP A 57 1.80 22.99 17.00
CA ASP A 57 0.91 21.96 17.51
C ASP A 57 0.56 20.97 16.37
N LYS A 58 1.21 19.80 16.37
CA LYS A 58 0.98 18.73 15.38
C LYS A 58 0.05 17.62 15.89
N HIS A 59 -0.90 17.98 16.74
CA HIS A 59 -1.88 17.07 17.32
C HIS A 59 -3.23 17.76 17.55
N VAL A 60 -4.29 16.96 17.64
CA VAL A 60 -5.66 17.40 17.93
C VAL A 60 -6.33 16.41 18.86
N TRP A 61 -7.07 16.96 19.82
CA TRP A 61 -8.04 16.22 20.62
C TRP A 61 -9.42 16.40 19.99
N PHE A 62 -10.10 15.29 19.71
CA PHE A 62 -11.43 15.29 19.14
C PHE A 62 -12.39 14.50 20.03
N VAL A 63 -13.43 15.16 20.51
CA VAL A 63 -14.50 14.51 21.27
C VAL A 63 -15.53 13.99 20.28
N VAL A 64 -15.75 12.67 20.28
CA VAL A 64 -16.75 12.01 19.45
C VAL A 64 -18.12 12.14 20.15
N PRO A 65 -19.14 12.70 19.49
CA PRO A 65 -20.47 12.82 20.09
C PRO A 65 -21.00 11.46 20.56
N GLU A 66 -21.58 11.41 21.76
CA GLU A 66 -22.25 10.20 22.26
C GLU A 66 -23.57 9.94 21.54
N TYR A 67 -24.26 11.02 21.17
CA TYR A 67 -25.57 10.96 20.53
C TYR A 67 -25.70 12.02 19.44
N ILE A 68 -26.43 11.69 18.37
CA ILE A 68 -26.75 12.60 17.28
C ILE A 68 -28.26 12.73 17.18
N PHE A 69 -28.76 13.94 17.40
CA PHE A 69 -30.18 14.24 17.30
C PHE A 69 -30.71 13.96 15.88
N GLY A 70 -31.79 13.19 15.81
CA GLY A 70 -32.44 12.82 14.55
C GLY A 70 -31.83 11.61 13.83
N GLU A 71 -30.75 11.03 14.34
CA GLU A 71 -30.08 9.88 13.72
C GLU A 71 -30.04 8.67 14.68
N PRO A 72 -31.12 7.87 14.75
CA PRO A 72 -31.23 6.77 15.72
C PRO A 72 -30.33 5.57 15.41
N ILE A 73 -29.76 5.49 14.20
CA ILE A 73 -28.87 4.40 13.76
C ILE A 73 -27.42 4.66 14.23
N TYR A 74 -27.14 5.85 14.77
CA TYR A 74 -25.80 6.20 15.21
C TYR A 74 -25.40 5.42 16.46
N ASP A 75 -24.37 4.59 16.33
CA ASP A 75 -23.63 4.04 17.46
C ASP A 75 -22.25 4.71 17.60
N GLN A 76 -21.91 5.08 18.83
CA GLN A 76 -20.66 5.76 19.14
C GLN A 76 -19.46 4.81 19.04
N GLY A 77 -19.61 3.57 19.51
CA GLY A 77 -18.53 2.59 19.52
C GLY A 77 -18.07 2.26 18.09
N ASP A 78 -19.02 1.92 17.24
CA ASP A 78 -18.79 1.68 15.82
C ASP A 78 -18.21 2.92 15.11
N CYS A 79 -18.68 4.12 15.47
CA CYS A 79 -18.13 5.35 14.90
C CYS A 79 -16.65 5.53 15.26
N ILE A 80 -16.30 5.34 16.53
CA ILE A 80 -14.90 5.43 17.00
C ILE A 80 -14.03 4.42 16.25
N ALA A 81 -14.47 3.16 16.17
CA ALA A 81 -13.74 2.12 15.45
C ALA A 81 -13.51 2.49 13.98
N HIS A 82 -14.56 2.95 13.29
CA HIS A 82 -14.46 3.40 11.90
C HIS A 82 -13.51 4.59 11.74
N LEU A 83 -13.55 5.57 12.65
CA LEU A 83 -12.65 6.73 12.62
C LEU A 83 -11.19 6.33 12.82
N VAL A 84 -10.90 5.44 13.78
CA VAL A 84 -9.55 4.95 14.05
C VAL A 84 -8.97 4.29 12.81
N VAL A 85 -9.68 3.31 12.23
CA VAL A 85 -9.23 2.60 11.02
C VAL A 85 -8.97 3.57 9.87
N LYS A 86 -9.91 4.49 9.59
CA LYS A 86 -9.79 5.45 8.48
C LYS A 86 -8.66 6.47 8.68
N LEU A 87 -8.38 6.87 9.92
CA LEU A 87 -7.31 7.81 10.21
C LEU A 87 -5.93 7.11 10.20
N GLU A 88 -5.86 5.86 10.66
CA GLU A 88 -4.64 5.04 10.58
C GLU A 88 -4.28 4.68 9.14
N GLU A 89 -5.28 4.35 8.29
CA GLU A 89 -5.10 4.16 6.84
C GLU A 89 -4.49 5.39 6.17
N ASN A 90 -4.84 6.59 6.66
CA ASN A 90 -4.28 7.86 6.18
C ASN A 90 -2.89 8.18 6.75
N GLY A 91 -2.33 7.33 7.62
CA GLY A 91 -1.00 7.51 8.22
C GLY A 91 -0.97 8.38 9.48
N PHE A 92 -2.12 8.78 10.02
CA PHE A 92 -2.16 9.48 11.31
C PHE A 92 -1.91 8.52 12.47
N HIS A 93 -1.25 9.01 13.52
CA HIS A 93 -1.14 8.28 14.77
C HIS A 93 -2.35 8.63 15.65
N VAL A 94 -3.20 7.63 15.89
CA VAL A 94 -4.47 7.77 16.62
C VAL A 94 -4.44 6.97 17.91
N ARG A 95 -4.99 7.53 18.99
CA ARG A 95 -5.16 6.83 20.26
C ARG A 95 -6.51 7.18 20.87
N TYR A 96 -7.25 6.16 21.30
CA TYR A 96 -8.47 6.35 22.06
C TYR A 96 -8.18 6.65 23.54
N VAL A 97 -8.88 7.64 24.08
CA VAL A 97 -8.83 8.06 25.47
C VAL A 97 -10.26 8.11 26.02
N HIS A 98 -10.51 7.34 27.07
CA HIS A 98 -11.81 7.26 27.72
C HIS A 98 -12.25 8.64 28.28
N PRO A 99 -13.53 9.05 28.14
CA PRO A 99 -14.68 8.24 27.69
C PRO A 99 -14.97 8.24 26.19
N ASN A 100 -14.70 9.33 25.47
CA ASN A 100 -15.15 9.49 24.08
C ASN A 100 -14.16 10.34 23.25
N THR A 101 -12.91 10.42 23.69
CA THR A 101 -11.92 11.33 23.11
C THR A 101 -10.93 10.56 22.24
N LEU A 102 -10.69 11.09 21.05
CA LEU A 102 -9.64 10.62 20.14
C LEU A 102 -8.49 11.62 20.16
N PHE A 103 -7.30 11.10 20.45
CA PHE A 103 -6.04 11.80 20.21
C PHE A 103 -5.57 11.48 18.80
N VAL A 104 -5.40 12.50 17.96
CA VAL A 104 -4.90 12.36 16.59
C VAL A 104 -3.66 13.21 16.43
N SER A 105 -2.57 12.63 15.94
CA SER A 105 -1.29 13.31 15.77
C SER A 105 -0.62 12.98 14.44
N TRP A 106 0.07 13.96 13.87
CA TRP A 106 0.89 13.81 12.66
C TRP A 106 2.33 14.29 12.90
N ASN A 107 2.77 14.31 14.16
CA ASN A 107 4.14 14.69 14.50
C ASN A 107 5.19 13.71 13.96
N ASN A 108 4.83 12.42 13.82
CA ASN A 108 5.71 11.39 13.29
C ASN A 108 5.83 11.39 11.75
N TRP A 109 5.11 12.29 11.06
CA TRP A 109 5.14 12.36 9.61
C TRP A 109 6.30 13.22 9.13
N VAL A 110 7.16 12.66 8.27
CA VAL A 110 8.28 13.38 7.67
C VAL A 110 7.88 13.90 6.28
N PRO A 111 7.80 15.23 6.07
CA PRO A 111 7.44 15.79 4.78
C PRO A 111 8.42 15.40 3.66
N SER A 112 7.91 15.32 2.44
CA SER A 112 8.71 14.96 1.26
C SER A 112 9.91 15.88 1.04
N TYR A 113 9.78 17.19 1.30
CA TYR A 113 10.88 18.14 1.15
C TYR A 113 12.06 17.81 2.08
N VAL A 114 11.77 17.46 3.34
CA VAL A 114 12.79 17.04 4.32
C VAL A 114 13.44 15.73 3.90
N ARG A 115 12.64 14.74 3.44
CA ARG A 115 13.16 13.47 2.94
C ARG A 115 14.11 13.65 1.76
N ASN A 116 13.77 14.54 0.83
CA ASN A 116 14.60 14.85 -0.33
C ASN A 116 15.92 15.52 0.07
N GLU A 117 15.90 16.43 1.04
CA GLU A 117 17.12 17.06 1.56
C GLU A 117 18.03 16.06 2.28
N ILE A 118 17.46 15.19 3.11
CA ILE A 118 18.23 14.16 3.81
C ILE A 118 18.86 13.21 2.79
N LYS A 119 18.10 12.78 1.78
CA LYS A 119 18.62 11.93 0.70
C LYS A 119 19.78 12.60 -0.04
N LYS A 120 19.67 13.89 -0.38
CA LYS A 120 20.77 14.64 -1.04
C LYS A 120 22.02 14.76 -0.17
N LYS A 121 21.86 14.96 1.14
CA LYS A 121 22.97 15.17 2.08
C LYS A 121 23.66 13.88 2.52
N THR A 122 22.89 12.81 2.70
CA THR A 122 23.36 11.57 3.35
C THR A 122 23.31 10.34 2.44
N GLY A 123 22.65 10.43 1.28
CA GLY A 123 22.39 9.27 0.41
C GLY A 123 21.29 8.34 0.94
N ILE A 124 20.81 8.53 2.18
CA ILE A 124 19.87 7.60 2.81
C ILE A 124 18.44 7.85 2.32
N VAL A 125 17.72 6.77 1.98
CA VAL A 125 16.29 6.83 1.63
C VAL A 125 15.43 6.55 2.87
N LEU A 126 14.67 7.56 3.29
CA LEU A 126 13.76 7.48 4.45
C LEU A 126 12.31 7.24 4.03
N ASP A 127 11.60 6.48 4.85
CA ASP A 127 10.16 6.28 4.84
C ASP A 127 9.39 7.51 5.38
N GLU A 128 8.07 7.54 5.17
CA GLU A 128 7.14 8.56 5.65
C GLU A 128 7.14 8.70 7.18
N LYS A 129 7.41 7.60 7.87
CA LYS A 129 7.51 7.51 9.34
C LYS A 129 8.93 7.74 9.87
N GLY A 130 9.90 8.03 9.00
CA GLY A 130 11.30 8.26 9.36
C GLY A 130 12.17 7.01 9.49
N ASN A 131 11.66 5.83 9.11
CA ASN A 131 12.44 4.60 9.07
C ASN A 131 13.40 4.59 7.87
N ILE A 132 14.59 4.01 8.03
CA ILE A 132 15.56 3.88 6.94
C ILE A 132 15.18 2.66 6.09
N ILE A 133 14.77 2.86 4.83
CA ILE A 133 14.36 1.77 3.93
C ILE A 133 15.58 1.18 3.23
N LYS A 134 16.52 2.04 2.82
CA LYS A 134 17.78 1.67 2.20
C LYS A 134 18.88 2.57 2.73
N LYS A 135 19.87 1.99 3.39
CA LYS A 135 21.22 2.48 3.24
C LYS A 135 21.65 1.97 1.88
N ASP A 136 22.02 2.86 0.98
CA ASP A 136 22.86 2.45 -0.13
C ASP A 136 24.21 2.06 0.50
N GLU A 137 24.33 0.83 1.01
CA GLU A 137 25.61 0.18 1.29
C GLU A 137 26.28 -0.31 0.00
N ASP A 138 25.84 0.20 -1.16
CA ASP A 138 26.61 0.19 -2.39
C ASP A 138 27.43 1.48 -2.47
N GLY A 139 28.23 1.71 -1.43
CA GLY A 139 29.50 2.39 -1.57
C GLY A 139 30.48 1.47 -2.29
N GLU A 140 30.14 1.02 -3.51
CA GLU A 140 31.15 0.60 -4.45
C GLU A 140 31.96 1.85 -4.78
N ASN A 141 33.05 2.06 -4.02
CA ASN A 141 34.18 2.83 -4.53
C ASN A 141 34.51 2.22 -5.90
N PRO A 142 34.42 2.98 -7.01
CA PRO A 142 34.78 2.48 -8.33
C PRO A 142 36.25 2.08 -8.45
N ASP A 143 37.05 2.39 -7.42
CA ASP A 143 38.51 2.24 -7.37
C ASP A 143 38.99 1.01 -6.59
N ASP A 144 38.11 0.12 -6.09
CA ASP A 144 38.57 -1.13 -5.46
C ASP A 144 38.51 -2.31 -6.46
N PRO A 145 39.65 -2.74 -7.04
CA PRO A 145 39.72 -3.81 -8.04
C PRO A 145 39.32 -5.20 -7.50
N ASN A 146 39.06 -5.33 -6.20
CA ASN A 146 38.78 -6.62 -5.57
C ASN A 146 37.28 -7.03 -5.60
N SER A 147 36.35 -6.11 -5.85
CA SER A 147 34.90 -6.40 -5.89
C SER A 147 34.47 -7.21 -7.12
N LYS A 148 35.20 -7.09 -8.24
CA LYS A 148 34.95 -7.87 -9.47
C LYS A 148 35.46 -9.32 -9.41
N LEU A 149 36.26 -9.68 -8.41
CA LEU A 149 36.81 -11.04 -8.29
C LEU A 149 35.82 -12.05 -7.69
N PHE A 150 34.82 -11.57 -6.93
CA PHE A 150 33.92 -12.44 -6.16
C PHE A 150 32.54 -12.65 -6.77
N ASN A 151 32.17 -11.90 -7.81
CA ASN A 151 30.82 -12.00 -8.39
C ASN A 151 30.69 -12.99 -9.56
N ASP A 152 31.71 -13.84 -9.77
CA ASP A 152 31.66 -14.88 -10.79
C ASP A 152 31.87 -16.25 -10.15
N LYS A 153 30.81 -16.78 -9.50
CA LYS A 153 30.51 -18.24 -9.37
C LYS A 153 29.31 -18.50 -8.44
N GLN A 154 28.14 -18.61 -9.05
CA GLN A 154 27.15 -19.61 -8.64
C GLN A 154 26.32 -20.04 -9.86
N ASN A 155 26.87 -20.97 -10.63
CA ASN A 155 26.06 -21.91 -11.41
C ASN A 155 26.67 -23.30 -11.22
N ASN A 156 25.94 -24.10 -10.47
CA ASN A 156 26.25 -25.48 -10.14
C ASN A 156 25.70 -26.37 -11.27
N LEU A 157 26.48 -26.56 -12.33
CA LEU A 157 26.37 -27.72 -13.20
C LEU A 157 27.73 -28.43 -13.20
N GLN A 158 27.70 -29.70 -12.85
CA GLN A 158 28.82 -30.62 -12.74
C GLN A 158 29.76 -30.49 -13.96
N LYS A 159 30.97 -29.96 -13.73
CA LYS A 159 32.03 -29.97 -14.76
C LYS A 159 32.67 -31.36 -14.78
N THR A 160 32.25 -32.17 -15.75
CA THR A 160 33.09 -33.22 -16.31
C THR A 160 34.44 -32.59 -16.73
N GLY A 161 35.54 -33.32 -16.53
CA GLY A 161 36.89 -32.82 -16.82
C GLY A 161 36.98 -32.22 -18.23
N LYS A 162 37.65 -31.06 -18.36
CA LYS A 162 37.77 -30.35 -19.63
C LYS A 162 38.53 -31.22 -20.65
N GLN A 163 37.83 -31.86 -21.57
CA GLN A 163 38.43 -32.39 -22.80
C GLN A 163 38.69 -31.20 -23.73
N TYR A 164 39.96 -30.94 -24.05
CA TYR A 164 40.34 -29.95 -25.05
C TYR A 164 40.17 -30.58 -26.43
N THR A 165 39.42 -29.92 -27.31
CA THR A 165 39.38 -30.29 -28.72
C THR A 165 40.69 -29.85 -29.39
N PRO A 166 41.25 -30.62 -30.34
CA PRO A 166 42.40 -30.19 -31.11
C PRO A 166 42.04 -28.91 -31.89
N ILE A 167 43.01 -28.00 -32.04
CA ILE A 167 42.84 -26.66 -32.63
C ILE A 167 42.06 -26.68 -33.95
N ASN A 168 42.22 -27.73 -34.77
CA ASN A 168 41.55 -27.88 -36.05
C ASN A 168 40.02 -28.07 -35.96
N GLN A 169 39.47 -28.38 -34.79
CA GLN A 169 38.03 -28.63 -34.58
C GLN A 169 37.34 -27.57 -33.71
N TYR A 170 38.01 -26.46 -33.40
CA TYR A 170 37.41 -25.36 -32.67
C TYR A 170 36.43 -24.58 -33.55
N LYS A 171 35.14 -24.55 -33.16
CA LYS A 171 34.13 -23.66 -33.75
C LYS A 171 33.64 -22.70 -32.66
N PRO A 172 33.78 -21.37 -32.84
CA PRO A 172 33.30 -20.41 -31.86
C PRO A 172 31.78 -20.46 -31.80
N THR A 173 31.23 -20.85 -30.65
CA THR A 173 29.78 -20.83 -30.39
C THR A 173 29.48 -19.64 -29.50
N GLY A 174 28.99 -18.58 -30.13
CA GLY A 174 28.53 -17.34 -29.51
C GLY A 174 27.62 -16.63 -30.50
N ASN A 175 26.78 -15.71 -30.04
CA ASN A 175 25.91 -14.93 -30.92
C ASN A 175 26.78 -13.91 -31.70
N LEU A 176 27.52 -14.39 -32.71
CA LEU A 176 28.42 -13.57 -33.50
C LEU A 176 27.60 -12.54 -34.30
N VAL A 177 28.03 -11.28 -34.25
CA VAL A 177 27.40 -10.15 -34.96
C VAL A 177 27.44 -10.33 -36.49
N TYR A 178 28.28 -11.24 -37.00
CA TYR A 178 28.42 -11.54 -38.42
C TYR A 178 28.11 -13.01 -38.71
N ASN A 179 27.20 -13.24 -39.65
CA ASN A 179 26.79 -14.58 -40.05
C ASN A 179 27.96 -15.33 -40.74
N PRO A 180 28.15 -16.62 -40.46
CA PRO A 180 29.23 -17.43 -41.06
C PRO A 180 29.21 -17.43 -42.59
N GLU A 181 28.04 -17.27 -43.22
CA GLU A 181 27.88 -17.14 -44.68
C GLU A 181 28.62 -15.91 -45.27
N MET A 182 28.87 -14.86 -44.46
CA MET A 182 29.63 -13.69 -44.91
C MET A 182 31.10 -14.03 -45.13
N PHE A 183 31.66 -14.92 -44.32
CA PHE A 183 33.06 -15.34 -44.45
C PHE A 183 33.27 -16.24 -45.69
N GLU A 184 32.32 -17.13 -46.00
CA GLU A 184 32.38 -17.94 -47.23
C GLU A 184 32.37 -17.08 -48.50
N LYS A 185 31.61 -15.97 -48.51
CA LYS A 185 31.61 -15.01 -49.63
C LYS A 185 32.94 -14.28 -49.77
N ILE A 186 33.64 -14.02 -48.67
CA ILE A 186 34.95 -13.38 -48.68
C ILE A 186 36.00 -14.36 -49.20
N GLU A 187 35.99 -15.61 -48.75
CA GLU A 187 36.92 -16.65 -49.24
C GLU A 187 36.78 -16.93 -50.74
N LYS A 188 35.55 -17.04 -51.26
CA LYS A 188 35.29 -17.20 -52.70
C LYS A 188 35.73 -16.01 -53.55
N LYS A 189 36.00 -14.85 -52.94
CA LYS A 189 36.47 -13.66 -53.64
C LYS A 189 38.00 -13.53 -53.62
N ILE A 190 38.65 -14.26 -52.72
CA ILE A 190 40.11 -14.26 -52.51
C ILE A 190 40.76 -15.47 -53.21
N ASN A 191 40.01 -16.54 -53.47
CA ASN A 191 40.41 -17.65 -54.34
C ASN A 191 39.90 -17.49 -55.78
#